data_AF-A0A837JEB2-F1
#
_entry.id   AF-A0A837JEB2-F1
#
_cell.length_a   1.000
_cell.length_b   1.000
_cell.length_c   1.000
_cell.angle_alpha   90.00
_cell.angle_beta   90.00
_cell.angle_gamma   90.00
#
_symmetry.space_group_name_H-M   'P 1'
#
loop_
_entity.id
_entity.type
_entity.pdbx_description
1 polymer ?
#
loop_
_entity_poly.entity_id
_entity_poly.type
_entity_poly.pdbx_seq_one_letter_code
_entity_poly.pdbx_strand_id
1 'polypeptide(L)'
;MKLSKLLVVLAFITTCLSAEDVMQKSMSLMESGMTSIQKGFLNNNLDLIKDGVKLVKEGNELYSSKELITKNLPENKKHMANVAENASKRISQDIAKLEKNLNNKAYLKATESYSDMLNACSNCHSIVRNW
;
A
#
# COMPACT_ATOMS: atom_id res chain seq x y z
N MET A 1 -29.13 -13.56 46.09
CA MET A 1 -29.48 -14.66 45.16
C MET A 1 -30.63 -14.16 44.30
N LYS A 2 -30.58 -14.03 42.98
CA LYS A 2 -29.91 -14.85 41.98
C LYS A 2 -29.53 -13.97 40.78
N LEU A 3 -28.22 -13.82 40.58
CA LEU A 3 -27.64 -13.56 39.26
C LEU A 3 -27.95 -14.76 38.39
N SER A 4 -28.96 -14.69 37.52
CA SER A 4 -29.09 -15.67 36.45
C SER A 4 -30.06 -15.13 35.42
N LYS A 5 -29.46 -14.69 34.31
CA LYS A 5 -29.97 -14.62 32.93
C LYS A 5 -29.55 -13.31 32.26
N LEU A 6 -28.23 -13.06 32.21
CA LEU A 6 -27.66 -12.19 31.20
C LEU A 6 -26.99 -13.10 30.16
N LEU A 7 -27.77 -13.57 29.20
CA LEU A 7 -27.27 -14.26 28.01
C LEU A 7 -26.79 -13.16 27.05
N VAL A 8 -25.53 -12.74 27.22
CA VAL A 8 -24.84 -11.91 26.22
C VAL A 8 -24.46 -12.86 25.08
N VAL A 9 -25.27 -12.87 24.02
CA VAL A 9 -24.88 -13.46 22.75
C VAL A 9 -23.87 -12.51 22.12
N LEU A 10 -22.58 -12.79 22.35
CA LEU A 10 -21.50 -12.16 21.61
C LEU A 10 -21.52 -12.74 20.19
N ALA A 11 -22.29 -12.11 19.30
CA ALA A 11 -22.21 -12.41 17.88
C ALA A 11 -20.83 -11.97 17.40
N PHE A 12 -19.91 -12.93 17.29
CA PHE A 12 -18.65 -12.76 16.58
C PHE A 12 -19.03 -12.56 15.11
N ILE A 13 -19.09 -11.30 14.66
CA ILE A 13 -19.17 -11.00 13.23
C ILE A 13 -17.79 -11.34 12.68
N THR A 14 -17.64 -12.58 12.21
CA THR A 14 -16.54 -12.92 11.31
C THR A 14 -16.78 -12.15 10.02
N THR A 15 -16.18 -10.98 9.88
CA THR A 15 -16.14 -10.27 8.61
C THR A 15 -15.28 -11.09 7.66
N CYS A 16 -15.91 -11.79 6.72
CA CYS A 16 -15.20 -12.32 5.57
C CYS A 16 -14.65 -11.11 4.81
N LEU A 17 -13.33 -10.88 4.86
CA LEU A 17 -12.69 -9.84 4.05
C LEU A 17 -13.01 -10.11 2.57
N SER A 18 -13.77 -9.22 1.96
CA SER A 18 -14.01 -9.26 0.52
C SER A 18 -12.74 -8.79 -0.22
N ALA A 19 -12.63 -9.11 -1.51
CA ALA A 19 -11.50 -8.65 -2.32
C ALA A 19 -11.44 -7.12 -2.42
N GLU A 20 -12.59 -6.45 -2.33
CA GLU A 20 -12.70 -5.00 -2.30
C GLU A 20 -12.15 -4.41 -1.00
N ASP A 21 -12.41 -5.06 0.14
CA ASP A 21 -11.85 -4.66 1.44
C ASP A 21 -10.31 -4.74 1.46
N VAL A 22 -9.74 -5.76 0.80
CA VAL A 22 -8.28 -5.92 0.68
C VAL A 22 -7.66 -4.81 -0.15
N MET A 23 -8.28 -4.46 -1.29
CA MET A 23 -7.81 -3.37 -2.14
C MET A 23 -7.89 -2.02 -1.41
N GLN A 24 -9.01 -1.72 -0.74
CA GLN A 24 -9.16 -0.47 0.01
C GLN A 24 -8.15 -0.36 1.14
N LYS A 25 -7.95 -1.44 1.91
CA LYS A 25 -6.95 -1.49 2.98
C LYS A 25 -5.53 -1.29 2.43
N SER A 26 -5.19 -1.97 1.32
CA SER A 26 -3.91 -1.83 0.63
C SER A 26 -3.65 -0.37 0.25
N MET A 27 -4.60 0.28 -0.43
CA MET A 27 -4.46 1.67 -0.86
C MET A 27 -4.37 2.65 0.31
N SER A 28 -5.13 2.44 1.39
CA SER A 28 -5.09 3.29 2.58
C SER A 28 -3.75 3.21 3.32
N LEU A 29 -3.17 2.00 3.43
CA LEU A 29 -1.83 1.81 3.98
C LEU A 29 -0.76 2.49 3.11
N MET A 30 -0.83 2.32 1.78
CA MET A 30 0.11 2.98 0.87
C MET A 30 -0.01 4.51 0.91
N GLU A 31 -1.22 5.06 0.92
CA GLU A 31 -1.45 6.51 1.05
C GLU A 31 -0.85 7.06 2.36
N SER A 32 -1.14 6.39 3.48
CA SER A 32 -0.61 6.74 4.81
C SER A 32 0.91 6.67 4.83
N GLY A 33 1.48 5.64 4.19
CA GLY A 33 2.92 5.45 4.05
C GLY A 33 3.58 6.53 3.20
N MET A 34 3.03 6.83 2.02
CA MET A 34 3.51 7.89 1.12
C MET A 34 3.48 9.26 1.80
N THR A 35 2.42 9.56 2.54
CA THR A 35 2.28 10.80 3.30
C THR A 35 3.32 10.89 4.42
N SER A 36 3.55 9.78 5.13
CA SER A 36 4.56 9.71 6.19
C SER A 36 5.97 9.90 5.63
N ILE A 37 6.32 9.24 4.52
CA ILE A 37 7.61 9.43 3.85
C ILE A 37 7.81 10.89 3.44
N GLN A 38 6.81 11.51 2.81
CA GLN A 38 6.89 12.90 2.39
C GLN A 38 7.12 13.84 3.58
N LYS A 39 6.31 13.69 4.65
CA LYS A 39 6.49 14.46 5.88
C LYS A 39 7.85 14.22 6.50
N GLY A 40 8.35 12.99 6.46
CA GLY A 40 9.67 12.61 6.94
C GLY A 40 10.79 13.36 6.21
N PHE A 41 10.75 13.39 4.88
CA PHE A 41 11.72 14.18 4.09
C PHE A 41 11.61 15.69 4.37
N LEU A 42 10.39 16.25 4.42
CA LEU A 42 10.19 17.68 4.66
C LEU A 42 10.66 18.15 6.05
N ASN A 43 10.66 17.26 7.04
CA ASN A 43 11.02 17.57 8.42
C ASN A 43 12.34 16.94 8.87
N ASN A 44 13.13 16.37 7.95
CA ASN A 44 14.37 15.64 8.26
C ASN A 44 14.19 14.54 9.32
N ASN A 45 13.03 13.88 9.34
CA ASN A 45 12.68 12.85 10.33
C ASN A 45 12.82 11.44 9.72
N LEU A 46 13.97 10.79 9.97
CA LEU A 46 14.29 9.47 9.43
C LEU A 46 13.34 8.36 9.91
N ASP A 47 12.87 8.43 11.15
CA ASP A 47 11.99 7.40 11.70
C ASP A 47 10.63 7.46 11.02
N LEU A 48 10.12 8.67 10.79
CA LEU A 48 8.88 8.88 10.02
C LEU A 48 9.00 8.37 8.57
N ILE A 49 10.17 8.52 7.94
CA ILE A 49 10.42 7.92 6.62
C ILE A 49 10.35 6.39 6.71
N LYS A 50 11.06 5.79 7.67
CA LYS A 50 11.12 4.32 7.83
C LYS A 50 9.75 3.72 8.15
N ASP A 51 8.96 4.38 9.00
CA ASP A 51 7.63 3.92 9.34
C ASP A 51 6.69 4.05 8.14
N GLY A 52 6.81 5.13 7.37
CA GLY A 52 6.09 5.27 6.11
C GLY A 52 6.47 4.18 5.09
N VAL A 53 7.74 3.83 4.97
CA VAL A 53 8.22 2.74 4.10
C VAL A 53 7.59 1.40 4.48
N LYS A 54 7.50 1.09 5.78
CA LYS A 54 6.84 -0.14 6.25
C LYS A 54 5.37 -0.18 5.82
N LEU A 55 4.65 0.93 5.95
CA LEU A 55 3.25 1.03 5.55
C LEU A 55 3.06 0.84 4.05
N VAL A 56 3.91 1.45 3.20
CA VAL A 56 3.82 1.24 1.75
C VAL A 56 4.14 -0.21 1.40
N LYS A 57 5.15 -0.81 2.04
CA LYS A 57 5.49 -2.21 1.83
C LYS A 57 4.35 -3.15 2.19
N GLU A 58 3.77 -3.00 3.37
CA GLU A 58 2.61 -3.79 3.82
C GLU A 58 1.43 -3.61 2.87
N GLY A 59 1.10 -2.37 2.53
CA GLY A 59 0.02 -2.05 1.60
C GLY A 59 0.24 -2.68 0.22
N ASN A 60 1.44 -2.59 -0.34
CA ASN A 60 1.76 -3.16 -1.65
C ASN A 60 1.70 -4.70 -1.64
N GLU A 61 2.19 -5.35 -0.58
CA GLU A 61 2.14 -6.81 -0.43
C GLU A 61 0.71 -7.35 -0.45
N LEU A 62 -0.24 -6.65 0.18
CA LEU A 62 -1.67 -7.01 0.19
C LEU A 62 -2.33 -7.01 -1.20
N TYR A 63 -1.78 -6.27 -2.18
CA TYR A 63 -2.35 -6.12 -3.51
C TYR A 63 -1.27 -6.24 -4.62
N SER A 64 -0.45 -7.27 -4.52
CA SER A 64 0.69 -7.50 -5.42
C SER A 64 0.49 -8.66 -6.42
N SER A 65 -0.45 -9.57 -6.15
CA SER A 65 -0.63 -10.75 -7.01
C SER A 65 -1.43 -10.39 -8.26
N LYS A 66 -0.98 -10.91 -9.42
CA LYS A 66 -1.65 -10.71 -10.69
C LYS A 66 -3.11 -11.18 -10.66
N GLU A 67 -3.42 -12.24 -9.93
CA GLU A 67 -4.78 -12.75 -9.76
C GLU A 67 -5.69 -11.73 -9.07
N LEU A 68 -5.27 -11.22 -7.90
CA LEU A 68 -6.01 -10.20 -7.14
C LEU A 68 -6.17 -8.91 -7.95
N ILE A 69 -5.10 -8.50 -8.63
CA ILE A 69 -5.11 -7.33 -9.51
C ILE A 69 -6.13 -7.52 -10.63
N THR A 70 -6.10 -8.65 -11.33
CA THR A 70 -7.02 -8.93 -12.45
C THR A 70 -8.48 -8.94 -11.99
N LYS A 71 -8.75 -9.45 -10.79
CA LYS A 71 -10.11 -9.50 -10.21
C LYS A 71 -10.68 -8.12 -9.91
N ASN A 72 -9.84 -7.16 -9.54
CA ASN A 72 -10.25 -5.82 -9.11
C ASN A 72 -10.09 -4.75 -10.21
N LEU A 73 -9.49 -5.10 -11.36
CA LEU A 73 -9.49 -4.22 -12.53
C LEU A 73 -10.89 -4.13 -13.16
N PRO A 74 -11.28 -2.97 -13.72
CA PRO A 74 -12.48 -2.84 -14.54
C PRO A 74 -12.51 -3.90 -15.66
N GLU A 75 -13.69 -4.44 -16.00
CA GLU A 75 -13.81 -5.52 -16.98
C GLU A 75 -13.13 -5.20 -18.32
N ASN A 76 -13.31 -3.98 -18.83
CA ASN A 76 -12.68 -3.51 -20.06
C ASN A 76 -11.17 -3.23 -19.94
N LYS A 77 -10.58 -3.38 -18.75
CA LYS A 77 -9.16 -3.11 -18.44
C LYS A 77 -8.41 -4.34 -17.94
N LYS A 78 -9.06 -5.50 -17.77
CA LYS A 78 -8.40 -6.73 -17.28
C LYS A 78 -7.18 -7.16 -18.09
N HIS A 79 -7.17 -6.90 -19.41
CA HIS A 79 -6.01 -7.16 -20.27
C HIS A 79 -4.75 -6.37 -19.87
N MET A 80 -4.91 -5.28 -19.08
CA MET A 80 -3.81 -4.47 -18.56
C MET A 80 -3.26 -4.98 -17.22
N ALA A 81 -3.69 -6.14 -16.72
CA ALA A 81 -3.23 -6.70 -15.43
C ALA A 81 -1.71 -6.80 -15.31
N ASN A 82 -1.00 -7.09 -16.40
CA ASN A 82 0.46 -7.11 -16.42
C ASN A 82 1.08 -5.74 -16.12
N VAL A 83 0.44 -4.66 -16.57
CA VAL A 83 0.92 -3.29 -16.34
C VAL A 83 0.73 -2.93 -14.86
N ALA A 84 -0.42 -3.26 -14.28
CA ALA A 84 -0.70 -3.05 -12.87
C ALA A 84 0.20 -3.91 -11.96
N GLU A 85 0.45 -5.17 -12.31
CA GLU A 85 1.41 -6.04 -11.61
C GLU A 85 2.83 -5.45 -11.67
N ASN A 86 3.25 -4.95 -12.82
CA ASN A 86 4.55 -4.31 -12.97
C ASN A 86 4.67 -3.02 -12.15
N ALA A 87 3.58 -2.26 -11.97
CA ALA A 87 3.56 -1.12 -11.08
C ALA A 87 3.82 -1.54 -9.63
N SER A 88 3.15 -2.60 -9.14
CA SER A 88 3.41 -3.16 -7.80
C SER A 88 4.86 -3.64 -7.64
N LYS A 89 5.43 -4.31 -8.65
CA LYS A 89 6.84 -4.74 -8.64
C LYS A 89 7.80 -3.54 -8.58
N ARG A 90 7.51 -2.47 -9.31
CA ARG A 90 8.30 -1.23 -9.27
C ARG A 90 8.25 -0.58 -7.89
N ILE A 91 7.09 -0.49 -7.25
CA ILE A 91 6.95 -0.02 -5.87
C ILE A 91 7.87 -0.81 -4.93
N SER A 92 7.87 -2.14 -4.99
CA SER A 92 8.77 -2.97 -4.18
C SER A 92 10.26 -2.71 -4.44
N GLN A 93 10.63 -2.48 -5.70
CA GLN A 93 12.00 -2.15 -6.08
C GLN A 93 12.41 -0.77 -5.56
N ASP A 94 11.52 0.23 -5.66
CA ASP A 94 11.80 1.60 -5.24
C ASP A 94 11.83 1.73 -3.72
N ILE A 95 11.03 0.93 -2.99
CA ILE A 95 11.17 0.73 -1.54
C ILE A 95 12.58 0.24 -1.20
N ALA A 96 13.05 -0.83 -1.84
CA ALA A 96 14.36 -1.40 -1.55
C ALA A 96 15.51 -0.40 -1.87
N LYS A 97 15.38 0.38 -2.95
CA LYS A 97 16.32 1.46 -3.27
C LYS A 97 16.29 2.56 -2.23
N LEU A 98 15.11 2.99 -1.80
CA LEU A 98 14.92 4.01 -0.78
C LEU A 98 15.59 3.57 0.53
N GLU A 99 15.30 2.36 1.03
CA GLU A 99 15.91 1.80 2.24
C GLU A 99 17.44 1.75 2.13
N LYS A 100 17.96 1.26 1.00
CA LYS A 100 19.40 1.22 0.72
C LYS A 100 20.01 2.62 0.75
N ASN A 101 19.36 3.60 0.14
CA ASN A 101 19.83 4.98 0.09
C ASN A 101 19.80 5.65 1.46
N LEU A 102 18.78 5.38 2.29
CA LEU A 102 18.75 5.82 3.69
C LEU A 102 19.91 5.25 4.50
N ASN A 103 20.18 3.95 4.38
CA ASN A 103 21.28 3.29 5.07
C ASN A 103 22.65 3.87 4.68
N ASN A 104 22.79 4.27 3.42
CA ASN A 104 23.99 4.91 2.89
C ASN A 104 24.04 6.43 3.14
N LYS A 105 23.06 7.00 3.87
CA LYS A 105 22.89 8.45 4.08
C LYS A 105 22.80 9.25 2.77
N ALA A 106 22.41 8.61 1.67
CA ALA A 106 22.27 9.21 0.35
C ALA A 106 20.85 9.80 0.21
N TYR A 107 20.52 10.82 1.01
CA TYR A 107 19.14 11.30 1.16
C TYR A 107 18.53 11.87 -0.13
N LEU A 108 19.31 12.53 -0.99
CA LEU A 108 18.82 12.98 -2.30
C LEU A 108 18.35 11.80 -3.16
N LYS A 109 19.13 10.70 -3.20
CA LYS A 109 18.76 9.48 -3.91
C LYS A 109 17.59 8.75 -3.25
N ALA A 110 17.44 8.86 -1.93
CA ALA A 110 16.27 8.33 -1.23
C ALA A 110 15.00 9.10 -1.63
N THR A 111 15.07 10.43 -1.76
CA THR A 111 13.96 11.26 -2.27
C THR A 111 13.64 10.93 -3.72
N GLU A 112 14.64 10.71 -4.58
CA GLU A 112 14.42 10.23 -5.96
C GLU A 112 13.64 8.90 -5.98
N SER A 113 14.04 7.93 -5.13
CA SER A 113 13.31 6.65 -5.03
C SER A 113 11.87 6.82 -4.54
N TYR A 114 11.60 7.80 -3.66
CA TYR A 114 10.24 8.15 -3.27
C TYR A 114 9.42 8.71 -4.44
N SER A 115 10.01 9.57 -5.28
CA SER A 115 9.37 10.07 -6.49
C SER A 115 9.11 8.97 -7.52
N ASP A 116 10.05 8.04 -7.70
CA ASP A 116 9.87 6.87 -8.58
C ASP A 116 8.70 6.00 -8.12
N MET A 117 8.59 5.78 -6.80
CA MET A 117 7.46 5.07 -6.20
C MET A 117 6.13 5.79 -6.45
N LEU A 118 6.07 7.12 -6.30
CA LEU A 118 4.87 7.90 -6.65
C LEU A 118 4.50 7.74 -8.13
N ASN A 119 5.47 7.75 -9.03
CA ASN A 119 5.24 7.53 -10.45
C ASN A 119 4.71 6.10 -10.74
N ALA A 120 5.20 5.09 -10.03
CA ALA A 120 4.67 3.73 -10.12
C ALA A 120 3.20 3.66 -9.66
N CYS A 121 2.83 4.36 -8.58
CA CYS A 121 1.43 4.49 -8.16
C CYS A 121 0.56 5.12 -9.26
N SER A 122 1.04 6.21 -9.88
CA SER A 122 0.34 6.89 -10.97
C SER A 122 0.10 6.00 -12.20
N ASN A 123 1.04 5.10 -12.53
CA ASN A 123 0.85 4.14 -13.62
C ASN A 123 -0.38 3.25 -13.38
N CYS A 124 -0.55 2.74 -12.16
CA CYS A 124 -1.74 1.95 -11.83
C CYS A 124 -3.00 2.84 -11.86
N HIS A 125 -2.93 4.05 -11.29
CA HIS A 125 -4.06 4.98 -11.27
C HIS A 125 -4.52 5.42 -12.67
N SER A 126 -3.64 5.55 -13.65
CA SER A 126 -4.03 5.82 -15.04
C SER A 126 -4.94 4.72 -15.63
N ILE A 127 -4.82 3.49 -15.12
CA ILE A 127 -5.62 2.34 -15.56
C ILE A 127 -6.96 2.28 -14.84
N VAL A 128 -6.94 2.39 -13.50
CA VAL A 128 -8.14 2.20 -12.66
C VAL A 128 -8.97 3.47 -12.47
N ARG A 129 -8.34 4.65 -12.49
CA ARG A 129 -8.97 5.95 -12.23
C ARG A 129 -9.03 6.85 -13.47
N ASN A 130 -8.42 6.44 -14.59
CA ASN A 130 -8.29 7.24 -15.80
C ASN A 130 -7.64 8.62 -15.53
N TRP A 131 -6.62 8.63 -14.66
CA TRP A 131 -5.70 9.76 -14.53
C TRP A 131 -4.91 9.99 -15.82
#